data_AF-A0A2K3MEW4-F1
#
_entry.id   AF-A0A2K3MEW4-F1
#
_cell.length_a   1.000
_cell.length_b   1.000
_cell.length_c   1.000
_cell.angle_alpha   90.00
_cell.angle_beta   90.00
_cell.angle_gamma   90.00
#
_symmetry.space_group_name_H-M   'P 1'
#
loop_
_entity.id
_entity.type
_entity.pdbx_description
1 polymer ?
#
loop_
_entity_poly.entity_id
_entity_poly.type
_entity_poly.pdbx_seq_one_letter_code
_entity_poly.pdbx_strand_id
1 'polypeptide(L)'
;MLTGRQAIDYKRAQKEQCLVEWAKPYLKSKIGFYQLMDPKLKGRYSPRGAKKAIKLVSACLSCNKKSRPKMNEVAKVLQSILDCKDTPPVKSSHGLKVGSSSSVSSTPRFRASRLNLTPSFPSPNPPCGENP
;
A
#
# COMPACT_ATOMS: atom_id res chain seq x y z
N MET A 1 -8.06 10.37 -11.23
CA MET A 1 -8.47 9.08 -10.62
C MET A 1 -7.24 8.28 -10.24
N LEU A 2 -7.31 7.43 -9.21
CA LEU A 2 -6.13 6.76 -8.61
C LEU A 2 -5.79 5.39 -9.23
N THR A 3 -6.80 4.55 -9.47
CA THR A 3 -6.65 3.13 -9.89
C THR A 3 -6.80 2.91 -11.39
N GLY A 4 -7.36 3.88 -12.13
CA GLY A 4 -7.66 3.75 -13.55
C GLY A 4 -8.74 2.71 -13.90
N ARG A 5 -9.43 2.17 -12.87
CA ARG A 5 -10.48 1.15 -13.01
C ARG A 5 -11.87 1.77 -12.87
N GLN A 6 -12.87 1.14 -13.49
CA GLN A 6 -14.27 1.47 -13.29
C GLN A 6 -14.73 1.07 -11.88
N ALA A 7 -15.74 1.76 -11.35
CA ALA A 7 -16.29 1.45 -10.03
C ALA A 7 -16.98 0.08 -9.99
N ILE A 8 -17.66 -0.27 -11.09
CA ILE A 8 -18.30 -1.56 -11.34
C ILE A 8 -17.83 -2.04 -12.71
N ASP A 9 -17.26 -3.25 -12.78
CA ASP A 9 -16.80 -3.88 -14.02
C ASP A 9 -17.38 -5.30 -14.13
N TYR A 10 -18.44 -5.45 -14.94
CA TYR A 10 -19.15 -6.72 -15.11
C TYR A 10 -18.34 -7.78 -15.87
N LYS A 11 -17.23 -7.41 -16.52
CA LYS A 11 -16.37 -8.34 -17.27
C LYS A 11 -15.46 -9.16 -16.35
N ARG A 12 -15.41 -8.83 -15.05
CA ARG A 12 -14.58 -9.49 -14.04
C ARG A 12 -15.36 -10.52 -13.23
N ALA A 13 -14.62 -11.38 -12.53
CA ALA A 13 -15.17 -12.32 -11.57
C ALA A 13 -16.00 -11.58 -10.51
N GLN A 14 -17.12 -12.18 -10.08
CA GLN A 14 -18.14 -11.60 -9.18
C GLN A 14 -17.54 -10.84 -7.97
N LYS A 15 -16.49 -11.38 -7.35
CA LYS A 15 -15.83 -10.78 -6.16
C LYS A 15 -14.95 -9.55 -6.47
N GLU A 16 -14.56 -9.35 -7.73
CA GLU A 16 -13.74 -8.23 -8.19
C GLU A 16 -14.51 -7.22 -9.05
N GLN A 17 -15.80 -7.43 -9.26
CA GLN A 17 -16.63 -6.51 -10.04
C GLN A 17 -16.72 -5.14 -9.35
N CYS A 18 -16.78 -5.13 -8.02
CA CYS A 18 -16.78 -3.91 -7.23
C CYS A 18 -15.34 -3.47 -6.91
N LEU A 19 -14.99 -2.25 -7.33
CA LEU A 19 -13.66 -1.68 -7.08
C LEU A 19 -13.32 -1.62 -5.59
N VAL A 20 -14.32 -1.32 -4.74
CA VAL A 20 -14.12 -1.23 -3.29
C VAL A 20 -13.78 -2.60 -2.72
N GLU A 21 -14.46 -3.65 -3.15
CA GLU A 21 -14.23 -5.02 -2.66
C GLU A 21 -12.83 -5.50 -3.02
N TRP A 22 -12.41 -5.25 -4.27
CA TRP A 22 -11.05 -5.51 -4.72
C TRP A 22 -10.01 -4.64 -3.97
N ALA A 23 -10.32 -3.38 -3.67
CA ALA A 23 -9.37 -2.45 -3.04
C ALA A 23 -9.19 -2.67 -1.53
N LYS A 24 -10.22 -3.18 -0.82
CA LYS A 24 -10.21 -3.44 0.64
C LYS A 24 -8.94 -4.09 1.17
N PRO A 25 -8.41 -5.21 0.62
CA PRO A 25 -7.17 -5.83 1.11
C PRO A 25 -5.94 -4.92 0.96
N TYR A 26 -5.89 -4.10 -0.08
CA TYR A 26 -4.79 -3.17 -0.34
C TYR A 26 -4.86 -1.92 0.54
N LEU A 27 -6.07 -1.47 0.89
CA LEU A 27 -6.26 -0.33 1.81
C LEU A 27 -5.84 -0.65 3.24
N LYS A 28 -5.99 -1.92 3.68
CA LYS A 28 -5.52 -2.40 4.99
C LYS A 28 -3.99 -2.56 5.06
N SER A 29 -3.36 -2.84 3.93
CA SER A 29 -1.93 -3.14 3.85
C SER A 29 -1.09 -1.89 3.56
N LYS A 30 -0.25 -1.46 4.52
CA LYS A 30 0.64 -0.27 4.36
C LYS A 30 1.63 -0.38 3.19
N ILE A 31 1.94 -1.59 2.74
CA ILE A 31 2.92 -1.88 1.68
C ILE A 31 2.24 -2.05 0.31
N GLY A 32 0.95 -2.38 0.28
CA GLY A 32 0.20 -2.75 -0.92
C GLY A 32 -0.30 -1.58 -1.78
N PHE A 33 -0.04 -0.33 -1.39
CA PHE A 33 -0.61 0.83 -2.10
C PHE A 33 -0.14 0.95 -3.55
N TYR A 34 1.08 0.48 -3.86
CA TYR A 34 1.60 0.49 -5.23
C TYR A 34 0.73 -0.31 -6.20
N GLN A 35 0.11 -1.39 -5.73
CA GLN A 35 -0.75 -2.25 -6.55
C GLN A 35 -2.15 -1.65 -6.77
N LEU A 36 -2.52 -0.64 -5.96
CA LEU A 36 -3.73 0.15 -6.14
C LEU A 36 -3.54 1.28 -7.17
N MET A 37 -2.30 1.70 -7.43
CA MET A 37 -2.03 2.80 -8.36
C MET A 37 -2.26 2.36 -9.80
N ASP A 38 -2.81 3.26 -10.61
CA ASP A 38 -3.01 3.03 -12.04
C ASP A 38 -1.65 2.77 -12.73
N PRO A 39 -1.48 1.61 -13.39
CA PRO A 39 -0.28 1.30 -14.17
C PRO A 39 0.06 2.36 -15.22
N LYS A 40 -0.96 3.07 -15.74
CA LYS A 40 -0.78 4.15 -16.73
C LYS A 40 -0.06 5.38 -16.15
N LEU A 41 -0.05 5.54 -14.82
CA LEU A 41 0.71 6.61 -14.17
C LEU A 41 2.22 6.40 -14.28
N LYS A 42 2.71 5.18 -14.63
CA LYS A 42 4.14 4.88 -14.85
C LYS A 42 5.07 5.41 -13.74
N GLY A 43 4.61 5.39 -12.49
CA GLY A 43 5.37 5.93 -11.34
C GLY A 43 5.47 7.45 -11.28
N ARG A 44 4.74 8.20 -12.11
CA ARG A 44 4.69 9.67 -12.11
C ARG A 44 3.74 10.20 -11.01
N TYR A 45 3.97 9.78 -9.78
CA TYR A 45 3.23 10.28 -8.61
C TYR A 45 4.15 10.33 -7.40
N SER A 46 3.93 11.29 -6.50
CA SER A 46 4.66 11.32 -5.23
C SER A 46 4.18 10.15 -4.35
N PRO A 47 5.09 9.29 -3.84
CA PRO A 47 4.72 8.20 -2.94
C PRO A 47 4.14 8.73 -1.61
N ARG A 48 4.52 9.94 -1.19
CA ARG A 48 3.95 10.61 -0.01
C ARG A 48 2.52 11.06 -0.28
N GLY A 49 2.27 11.67 -1.45
CA GLY A 49 0.93 12.05 -1.90
C GLY A 49 0.00 10.84 -2.04
N ALA A 50 0.49 9.75 -2.64
CA ALA A 50 -0.26 8.51 -2.81
C ALA A 50 -0.68 7.89 -1.46
N LYS A 51 0.22 7.86 -0.47
CA LYS A 51 -0.10 7.37 0.88
C LYS A 51 -1.18 8.21 1.56
N LYS A 52 -1.09 9.55 1.45
CA LYS A 52 -2.13 10.46 1.95
C LYS A 52 -3.47 10.22 1.26
N ALA A 53 -3.46 10.04 -0.07
CA ALA A 53 -4.66 9.75 -0.85
C ALA A 53 -5.32 8.43 -0.41
N ILE A 54 -4.54 7.36 -0.21
CA ILE A 54 -5.05 6.08 0.30
C ILE A 54 -5.68 6.24 1.67
N LYS A 55 -5.03 6.96 2.58
CA LYS A 55 -5.56 7.20 3.94
C LYS A 55 -6.91 7.92 3.87
N LEU A 56 -7.02 8.92 2.99
CA LEU A 56 -8.27 9.64 2.73
C LEU A 56 -9.35 8.69 2.19
N VAL A 57 -9.02 7.88 1.18
CA VAL A 57 -9.94 6.89 0.60
C VAL A 57 -10.41 5.90 1.67
N SER A 58 -9.53 5.40 2.53
CA SER A 58 -9.90 4.49 3.62
C SER A 58 -10.86 5.16 4.62
N ALA A 59 -10.70 6.44 4.93
CA ALA A 59 -11.61 7.16 5.80
C ALA A 59 -12.97 7.39 5.12
N CYS A 60 -12.98 7.72 3.82
CA CYS A 60 -14.21 7.90 3.05
C CYS A 60 -15.02 6.61 2.88
N LEU A 61 -14.34 5.47 2.73
CA LEU A 61 -14.93 4.14 2.56
C LEU A 61 -15.22 3.40 3.88
N SER A 62 -14.95 4.04 5.03
CA SER A 62 -15.24 3.45 6.34
C SER A 62 -16.73 3.15 6.50
N CYS A 63 -17.08 2.00 7.10
CA CYS A 63 -18.47 1.64 7.42
C CYS A 63 -19.10 2.62 8.43
N ASN A 64 -18.25 3.23 9.26
CA ASN A 64 -18.70 4.16 10.29
C ASN A 64 -18.88 5.56 9.71
N LYS A 65 -20.13 6.03 9.62
CA LYS A 65 -20.47 7.38 9.14
C LYS A 65 -19.75 8.50 9.90
N LYS A 66 -19.53 8.33 11.20
CA LYS A 66 -18.80 9.31 12.05
C LYS A 66 -17.31 9.41 11.72
N SER A 67 -16.74 8.37 11.13
CA SER A 67 -15.34 8.35 10.67
C SER A 67 -15.17 8.94 9.26
N ARG A 68 -16.28 9.20 8.54
CA ARG A 68 -16.24 9.76 7.19
C ARG A 68 -15.97 11.26 7.29
N PRO A 69 -14.88 11.77 6.68
CA PRO A 69 -14.55 13.19 6.72
C PRO A 69 -15.61 14.01 5.97
N LYS A 70 -15.77 15.27 6.36
CA LYS A 70 -16.62 16.23 5.63
C LYS A 70 -15.97 16.57 4.30
N MET A 71 -16.78 16.91 3.29
CA MET A 71 -16.25 17.25 1.95
C MET A 71 -15.24 18.42 1.98
N ASN A 72 -15.40 19.37 2.91
CA ASN A 72 -14.42 20.46 3.11
C ASN A 72 -13.04 19.93 3.56
N GLU A 73 -13.01 18.94 4.46
CA GLU A 73 -11.75 18.29 4.86
C GLU A 73 -11.16 17.46 3.72
N VAL A 74 -12.00 16.76 2.96
CA VAL A 74 -11.58 16.02 1.77
C VAL A 74 -10.87 16.96 0.78
N ALA A 75 -11.46 18.13 0.50
CA ALA A 75 -10.86 19.14 -0.38
C ALA A 75 -9.51 19.64 0.14
N LYS A 76 -9.40 19.96 1.43
CA LYS A 76 -8.12 20.40 2.05
C LYS A 76 -7.03 19.33 1.93
N VAL A 77 -7.37 18.07 2.18
CA VAL A 77 -6.40 16.97 2.07
C VAL A 77 -5.99 16.75 0.61
N LEU A 78 -6.94 16.83 -0.32
CA LEU A 78 -6.64 16.73 -1.76
C LEU A 78 -5.72 17.87 -2.23
N GLN A 79 -5.96 19.10 -1.76
CA GLN A 79 -5.10 20.24 -2.06
C GLN A 79 -3.68 20.02 -1.51
N SER A 80 -3.56 19.56 -0.24
CA SER A 80 -2.26 19.18 0.32
C SER A 80 -1.54 18.07 -0.46
N ILE A 81 -2.28 17.13 -1.07
CA ILE A 81 -1.70 16.08 -1.92
C ILE A 81 -1.17 16.66 -3.24
N LEU A 82 -1.88 17.61 -3.83
CA LEU A 82 -1.45 18.31 -5.05
C LEU A 82 -0.24 19.21 -4.78
N ASP A 83 -0.17 19.82 -3.60
CA ASP A 83 0.95 20.63 -3.16
C ASP A 83 2.16 19.77 -2.77
N CYS A 84 1.95 18.49 -2.40
CA CYS A 84 3.00 17.48 -2.27
C CYS A 84 3.51 17.01 -3.64
N LYS A 85 3.96 17.95 -4.47
CA LYS A 85 4.82 17.66 -5.64
C LYS A 85 6.25 17.48 -5.14
N ASP A 86 6.51 16.36 -4.47
CA ASP A 86 7.89 15.85 -4.47
C ASP A 86 8.17 15.47 -5.93
N THR A 87 8.97 16.31 -6.60
CA THR A 87 9.69 15.94 -7.81
C THR A 87 10.23 14.52 -7.66
N PRO A 88 10.20 13.69 -8.71
CA PRO A 88 10.75 12.34 -8.60
C PRO A 88 12.16 12.45 -8.00
N PRO A 89 12.57 11.57 -7.07
CA PRO A 89 13.98 11.46 -6.78
C PRO A 89 14.62 11.08 -8.11
N VAL A 90 15.20 12.06 -8.81
CA VAL A 90 16.40 11.80 -9.59
C VAL A 90 17.24 10.96 -8.65
N LYS A 91 17.56 9.75 -9.09
CA LYS A 91 18.54 8.91 -8.43
C LYS A 91 19.78 9.80 -8.30
N SER A 92 19.95 10.42 -7.14
CA SER A 92 21.15 11.17 -6.87
C SER A 92 22.16 10.10 -6.49
N SER A 93 22.79 9.59 -7.54
CA SER A 93 24.03 8.84 -7.50
C SER A 93 25.09 9.75 -6.86
N HIS A 94 25.05 9.91 -5.55
CA HIS A 94 26.18 10.40 -4.78
C HIS A 94 26.74 9.20 -4.01
N GLY A 95 27.98 8.88 -4.37
CA GLY A 95 28.59 7.58 -4.23
C GLY A 95 28.68 7.07 -2.80
N LEU A 96 28.42 5.77 -2.66
CA LEU A 96 29.03 4.97 -1.63
C LEU A 96 30.55 5.07 -1.83
N LYS A 97 31.15 5.94 -1.02
CA LYS A 97 32.59 6.12 -0.94
C LYS A 97 33.19 4.80 -0.49
N VAL A 98 33.94 4.16 -1.38
CA VAL A 98 34.86 3.08 -1.05
C VAL A 98 35.88 3.67 -0.06
N GLY A 99 36.09 2.97 1.04
CA GLY A 99 37.01 3.36 2.10
C GLY A 99 37.44 2.11 2.85
N SER A 100 38.40 1.40 2.26
CA SER A 100 39.20 0.33 2.87
C SER A 100 39.74 0.80 4.22
N SER A 101 39.66 0.01 5.29
CA SER A 101 40.71 -0.85 5.89
C SER A 101 40.11 -1.27 7.25
N SER A 102 40.25 -2.47 7.83
CA SER A 102 41.27 -3.50 7.78
C SER A 102 40.72 -4.78 8.44
N SER A 103 41.16 -5.93 7.92
CA SER A 103 41.51 -7.19 8.59
C SER A 103 40.85 -7.54 9.95
N VAL A 104 40.09 -8.64 10.04
CA VAL A 104 40.60 -9.98 10.43
C VAL A 104 39.46 -11.02 10.54
N SER A 105 39.70 -12.17 9.92
CA SER A 105 39.40 -13.56 10.33
C SER A 105 38.04 -13.98 10.93
N SER A 106 37.56 -15.09 10.36
CA SER A 106 36.93 -16.26 11.01
C SER A 106 35.43 -16.44 10.83
N THR A 107 35.09 -17.26 9.84
CA THR A 107 33.81 -17.96 9.68
C THR A 107 33.54 -18.91 10.85
N PRO A 108 32.34 -18.89 11.47
CA PRO A 108 31.76 -20.08 12.06
C PRO A 108 30.68 -20.62 11.11
N ARG A 109 30.93 -21.85 10.68
CA ARG A 109 30.05 -22.68 9.87
C ARG A 109 28.86 -23.10 10.76
N PHE A 110 27.76 -22.34 10.76
CA PHE A 110 26.56 -22.78 11.47
C PHE A 110 25.85 -23.87 10.67
N ARG A 111 26.08 -25.09 11.14
CA ARG A 111 25.41 -26.33 10.76
C ARG A 111 23.89 -26.15 10.88
N ALA A 112 23.18 -26.42 9.80
CA ALA A 112 21.73 -26.50 9.77
C ALA A 112 21.26 -27.63 10.68
N SER A 113 20.66 -27.29 11.82
CA SER A 113 19.83 -28.21 12.58
C SER A 113 18.39 -28.00 12.15
N ARG A 114 17.84 -28.98 11.41
CA ARG A 114 16.40 -29.08 11.16
C ARG A 114 15.70 -29.24 12.52
N LEU A 115 15.03 -28.20 12.98
CA LEU A 115 13.95 -28.33 13.95
C LEU A 115 12.65 -28.12 13.18
N ASN A 116 11.85 -29.18 13.13
CA ASN A 116 10.46 -29.15 12.69
C ASN A 116 9.70 -28.12 13.55
N LEU A 117 9.46 -26.94 13.00
CA LEU A 117 8.50 -25.98 13.53
C LEU A 117 7.40 -25.87 12.49
N THR A 118 6.31 -26.59 12.76
CA THR A 118 5.03 -26.40 12.08
C THR A 118 4.64 -24.92 12.17
N PRO A 119 4.44 -24.21 11.05
CA PRO A 119 3.79 -22.91 11.11
C PRO A 119 2.32 -23.16 11.40
N SER A 120 1.89 -23.02 12.65
CA SER A 120 0.48 -22.85 12.99
C SER A 120 0.01 -21.55 12.37
N PHE A 121 -0.63 -21.66 11.20
CA PHE A 121 -1.37 -20.57 10.60
C PHE A 121 -2.46 -20.10 11.59
N PRO A 122 -2.50 -18.81 11.99
CA PRO A 122 -3.67 -18.30 12.67
C PRO A 122 -4.86 -18.33 11.69
N SER A 123 -5.96 -18.92 12.13
CA SER A 123 -7.21 -19.07 11.36
C SER A 123 -7.62 -17.78 10.62
N PRO A 124 -8.22 -17.90 9.42
CA PRO A 124 -8.88 -16.78 8.77
C PRO A 124 -10.03 -16.29 9.65
N ASN A 125 -9.98 -15.02 10.07
CA ASN A 125 -11.16 -14.35 10.63
C ASN A 125 -12.30 -14.43 9.59
N PRO A 126 -13.56 -14.68 10.02
CA PRO A 126 -14.68 -14.74 9.09
C PRO A 126 -14.90 -13.38 8.41
N PRO A 127 -15.34 -13.36 7.14
CA PRO A 127 -15.85 -12.14 6.52
C PRO A 127 -17.09 -11.70 7.31
N CYS A 128 -17.19 -10.40 7.60
CA CYS A 128 -18.42 -9.81 8.14
C CYS A 128 -19.57 -10.06 7.15
N GLY A 129 -20.33 -11.14 7.37
CA GLY A 129 -21.72 -11.26 6.93
C GLY A 129 -22.53 -10.13 7.57
N GLU A 130 -23.34 -9.43 6.80
CA GLU A 130 -24.74 -9.82 6.57
C GLU A 130 -25.48 -10.00 7.89
N ASN A 131 -26.30 -9.01 8.22
CA ASN A 131 -27.57 -9.18 8.92
C ASN A 131 -28.45 -7.94 8.66
N PRO A 132 -29.76 -8.04 8.87
CA PRO A 132 -30.80 -7.85 7.86
C PRO A 132 -31.47 -6.48 7.95
#